data_AF-A0A060CFT3-F1
#
_entry.id   AF-A0A060CFT3-F1
#
_cell.length_a   1.000
_cell.length_b   1.000
_cell.length_c   1.000
_cell.angle_alpha   90.00
_cell.angle_beta   90.00
_cell.angle_gamma   90.00
#
_symmetry.space_group_name_H-M   'P 1'
#
loop_
_entity.id
_entity.type
_entity.pdbx_description
1 polymer ?
#
loop_
_entity_poly.entity_id
_entity_poly.type
_entity_poly.pdbx_seq_one_letter_code
_entity_poly.pdbx_strand_id
1 'polypeptide(L)'
;MVKRPTESLETALRGFSRKHKMGLILPSLFSELEGPALQNIVTQLATVDWLEEIVIGLDNATREQFLYARVVFCSTSPAPPVFVERRPRLKALD
;
A
#
# COMPACT_ATOMS: atom_id res chain seq x y z
N MET A 1 22.95 -16.09 5.38
CA MET A 1 21.55 -15.61 5.28
C MET A 1 20.67 -16.76 4.83
N VAL A 2 19.78 -17.26 5.69
CA VAL A 2 18.82 -18.32 5.30
C VAL A 2 17.78 -17.66 4.38
N LYS A 3 17.85 -17.92 3.08
CA LYS A 3 16.80 -17.53 2.13
C LYS A 3 15.61 -18.47 2.37
N ARG A 4 14.65 -18.05 3.20
CA ARG A 4 13.35 -18.72 3.19
C ARG A 4 12.71 -18.51 1.82
N PRO A 5 12.16 -19.55 1.19
CA PRO A 5 11.41 -19.39 -0.05
C PRO A 5 10.15 -18.55 0.20
N THR A 6 9.81 -17.68 -0.74
CA THR A 6 8.69 -16.74 -0.63
C THR A 6 7.36 -17.47 -0.37
N GLU A 7 7.13 -18.61 -1.01
CA GLU A 7 5.93 -19.45 -0.78
C GLU A 7 5.77 -19.89 0.68
N SER A 8 6.88 -20.21 1.36
CA SER A 8 6.83 -20.61 2.76
C SER A 8 6.44 -19.43 3.65
N LEU A 9 6.89 -18.22 3.31
CA LEU A 9 6.49 -16.99 4.01
C LEU A 9 5.00 -16.70 3.76
N GLU A 10 4.54 -16.76 2.51
CA GLU A 10 3.14 -16.55 2.16
C GLU A 10 2.21 -17.55 2.86
N THR A 11 2.61 -18.82 2.93
CA THR A 11 1.83 -19.84 3.65
C THR A 11 1.69 -19.50 5.13
N ALA A 12 2.76 -18.99 5.75
CA ALA A 12 2.71 -18.55 7.15
C ALA A 12 1.83 -17.30 7.33
N LEU A 13 1.93 -16.33 6.41
CA LEU A 13 1.11 -15.11 6.44
C LEU A 13 -0.37 -15.42 6.22
N ARG A 14 -0.72 -16.28 5.25
CA ARG A 14 -2.08 -16.82 5.07
C ARG A 14 -2.57 -17.58 6.30
N GLY A 15 -1.67 -18.26 7.00
CA GLY A 15 -1.96 -18.90 8.28
C GLY A 15 -2.35 -17.89 9.37
N PHE A 16 -1.62 -16.79 9.42
CA PHE A 16 -1.79 -15.73 10.41
C PHE A 16 -3.03 -14.87 10.12
N SER A 17 -3.29 -14.55 8.85
CA SER A 17 -4.41 -13.72 8.42
C SER A 17 -5.78 -14.30 8.82
N ARG A 18 -5.88 -15.64 8.92
CA ARG A 18 -7.11 -16.32 9.39
C ARG A 18 -7.49 -15.98 10.84
N LYS A 19 -6.54 -15.57 11.68
CA LYS A 19 -6.76 -15.24 13.09
C LYS A 19 -6.64 -13.75 13.39
N HIS A 20 -5.82 -13.04 12.61
CA HIS A 20 -5.54 -11.62 12.79
C HIS A 20 -5.69 -10.90 11.47
N LYS A 21 -6.51 -9.85 11.43
CA LYS A 21 -6.63 -8.97 10.27
C LYS A 21 -5.26 -8.39 9.94
N MET A 22 -4.82 -8.54 8.69
CA MET A 22 -3.53 -8.04 8.23
C MET A 22 -3.74 -6.82 7.34
N GLY A 23 -3.15 -5.71 7.77
CA GLY A 23 -3.11 -4.45 7.01
C GLY A 23 -1.69 -4.15 6.55
N LEU A 24 -1.55 -3.60 5.34
CA LEU A 24 -0.29 -3.08 4.83
C LEU A 24 -0.35 -1.54 4.80
N ILE A 25 0.66 -0.88 5.37
CA ILE A 25 0.81 0.57 5.24
C ILE A 25 1.92 0.85 4.23
N LEU A 26 1.57 1.54 3.15
CA LEU A 26 2.48 1.93 2.07
C LEU A 26 2.63 3.46 2.04
N PRO A 27 3.66 4.02 2.70
CA PRO A 27 4.01 5.41 2.53
C PRO A 27 4.75 5.60 1.20
N SER A 28 4.25 6.47 0.32
CA SER A 28 4.84 6.75 -0.99
C SER A 28 4.60 8.18 -1.44
N LEU A 29 5.49 8.70 -2.25
CA LEU A 29 5.30 9.96 -2.96
C LEU A 29 4.44 9.73 -4.20
N PHE A 30 3.67 10.74 -4.62
CA PHE A 30 2.93 10.63 -5.89
C PHE A 30 3.87 10.38 -7.09
N SER A 31 5.05 11.01 -7.11
CA SER A 31 6.03 10.82 -8.18
C SER A 31 6.50 9.37 -8.32
N GLU A 32 6.41 8.55 -7.27
CA GLU A 32 6.74 7.12 -7.32
C GLU A 32 5.63 6.29 -7.97
N LEU A 33 4.40 6.81 -8.00
CA LEU A 33 3.24 6.14 -8.56
C LEU A 33 3.28 6.05 -10.08
N GLU A 34 3.96 6.99 -10.73
CA GLU A 34 4.29 6.93 -12.16
C GLU A 34 5.51 6.03 -12.43
N GLY A 35 6.24 5.63 -11.39
CA GLY A 35 7.41 4.77 -11.50
C GLY A 35 7.05 3.29 -11.70
N PRO A 36 7.85 2.54 -12.50
CA PRO A 36 7.61 1.12 -12.75
C PRO A 36 7.69 0.28 -11.48
N ALA A 37 8.42 0.74 -10.46
CA ALA A 37 8.55 0.04 -9.19
C ALA A 37 7.23 -0.03 -8.43
N LEU A 38 6.50 1.08 -8.29
CA LEU A 38 5.25 1.09 -7.55
C LEU A 38 4.16 0.31 -8.29
N GLN A 39 4.10 0.42 -9.62
CA GLN A 39 3.19 -0.38 -10.44
C GLN A 39 3.43 -1.89 -10.25
N ASN A 40 4.69 -2.32 -10.18
CA ASN A 40 5.02 -3.72 -9.91
C ASN A 40 4.58 -4.13 -8.50
N ILE A 41 4.82 -3.31 -7.47
CA ILE A 41 4.37 -3.59 -6.09
C ILE A 41 2.85 -3.74 -6.06
N VAL A 42 2.13 -2.80 -6.67
CA VAL A 42 0.66 -2.79 -6.75
C VAL A 42 0.12 -4.04 -7.45
N THR A 43 0.76 -4.45 -8.54
CA THR A 43 0.41 -5.68 -9.26
C THR A 43 0.63 -6.93 -8.40
N GLN A 44 1.73 -7.00 -7.65
CA GLN A 44 1.99 -8.11 -6.74
C GLN A 44 0.97 -8.13 -5.58
N LEU A 45 0.65 -6.97 -5.01
CA LEU A 45 -0.34 -6.85 -3.94
C LEU A 45 -1.75 -7.28 -4.38
N ALA A 46 -2.09 -7.15 -5.66
CA ALA A 46 -3.35 -7.64 -6.21
C ALA A 46 -3.46 -9.17 -6.23
N THR A 47 -2.33 -9.89 -6.17
CA THR A 47 -2.32 -11.36 -6.20
C THR A 47 -2.38 -11.98 -4.80
N VAL A 48 -2.19 -11.20 -3.74
CA VAL A 48 -2.17 -11.73 -2.37
C VAL A 48 -3.58 -11.83 -1.80
N ASP A 49 -3.89 -12.97 -1.18
CA ASP A 49 -5.20 -13.31 -0.61
C ASP A 49 -5.26 -13.19 0.91
N TRP A 50 -4.17 -12.76 1.54
CA TRP A 50 -4.03 -12.65 2.99
C TRP A 50 -4.04 -11.20 3.52
N LEU A 51 -3.98 -10.20 2.63
CA LEU A 51 -4.17 -8.80 3.01
C LEU A 51 -5.65 -8.44 2.99
N GLU A 52 -6.12 -7.87 4.10
CA GLU A 52 -7.51 -7.40 4.23
C GLU A 52 -7.62 -5.90 3.96
N GLU A 53 -6.59 -5.13 4.28
CA GLU A 53 -6.58 -3.67 4.13
C GLU A 53 -5.23 -3.17 3.62
N ILE A 54 -5.26 -2.16 2.76
CA ILE A 54 -4.07 -1.46 2.30
C ILE A 54 -4.27 0.03 2.59
N VAL A 55 -3.39 0.60 3.41
CA VAL A 55 -3.36 2.02 3.74
C VAL A 55 -2.25 2.68 2.94
N ILE A 56 -2.58 3.72 2.17
CA ILE A 56 -1.64 4.38 1.27
C ILE A 56 -1.48 5.83 1.73
N GLY A 57 -0.27 6.13 2.19
CA GLY A 57 0.11 7.50 2.52
C GLY A 57 0.66 8.16 1.28
N LEU A 58 -0.07 9.08 0.67
CA LEU A 58 0.42 9.91 -0.43
C LEU A 58 0.92 11.24 0.12
N ASP A 59 2.21 11.52 -0.08
CA ASP A 59 2.82 12.81 0.26
C ASP A 59 3.00 13.68 -1.00
N ASN A 60 2.89 15.00 -0.83
CA ASN A 60 2.96 16.02 -1.88
C ASN A 60 2.08 15.75 -3.13
N ALA A 61 0.88 15.20 -2.95
CA ALA A 61 -0.07 14.97 -4.04
C ALA A 61 -1.07 16.12 -4.19
N THR A 62 -1.36 16.54 -5.42
CA THR A 62 -2.52 17.39 -5.71
C THR A 62 -3.83 16.60 -5.63
N ARG A 63 -4.98 17.29 -5.62
CA ARG A 63 -6.30 16.64 -5.61
C ARG A 63 -6.51 15.69 -6.80
N GLU A 64 -6.02 16.07 -7.98
CA GLU A 64 -6.11 15.27 -9.20
C GLU A 64 -5.25 14.01 -9.10
N GLN A 65 -4.03 14.17 -8.57
CA GLN A 65 -3.08 13.10 -8.30
C GLN A 65 -3.62 12.10 -7.26
N PHE A 66 -4.28 12.60 -6.23
CA PHE A 66 -4.97 11.78 -5.24
C PHE A 66 -6.11 10.95 -5.86
N LEU A 67 -6.93 11.56 -6.73
CA LEU A 67 -7.99 10.86 -7.44
C LEU A 67 -7.43 9.79 -8.39
N TYR A 68 -6.34 10.10 -9.10
CA TYR A 68 -5.66 9.14 -9.96
C TYR A 68 -5.15 7.94 -9.16
N ALA A 69 -4.44 8.18 -8.05
CA ALA A 69 -3.95 7.11 -7.20
C ALA A 69 -5.11 6.25 -6.65
N ARG A 70 -6.22 6.86 -6.24
CA ARG A 70 -7.42 6.11 -5.84
C ARG A 70 -7.90 5.15 -6.93
N VAL A 71 -7.93 5.57 -8.19
CA VAL A 71 -8.33 4.69 -9.30
C VAL A 71 -7.34 3.54 -9.48
N VAL A 72 -6.03 3.83 -9.41
CA VAL A 72 -4.97 2.82 -9.55
C VAL A 72 -5.09 1.73 -8.48
N PHE A 73 -5.17 2.12 -7.20
CA PHE A 73 -5.20 1.15 -6.09
C PHE A 73 -6.59 0.54 -5.83
N CYS A 74 -7.68 1.14 -6.32
CA CYS A 74 -9.00 0.51 -6.22
C CYS A 74 -9.11 -0.76 -7.09
N SER A 75 -8.23 -0.91 -8.09
CA SER A 75 -8.19 -2.10 -8.94
C SER A 75 -7.47 -3.31 -8.31
N THR A 76 -6.77 -3.11 -7.19
CA THR A 76 -5.82 -4.10 -6.66
C THR A 76 -6.20 -4.74 -5.34
N SER A 77 -7.30 -4.34 -4.72
CA SER A 77 -7.79 -5.03 -3.52
C SER A 77 -9.31 -5.07 -3.50
N PRO A 78 -9.94 -6.16 -3.01
CA PRO A 78 -11.38 -6.18 -2.77
C PRO A 78 -11.82 -5.15 -1.71
N ALA A 79 -10.90 -4.70 -0.84
CA ALA A 79 -11.16 -3.61 0.10
C ALA A 79 -10.67 -2.27 -0.46
N PRO A 80 -11.43 -1.17 -0.29
CA PRO A 80 -11.00 0.14 -0.75
C PRO A 80 -9.76 0.57 0.04
N PRO A 81 -8.66 0.99 -0.64
CA PRO A 81 -7.48 1.45 0.05
C PRO A 81 -7.80 2.69 0.89
N VAL A 82 -7.29 2.73 2.11
CA VAL A 82 -7.44 3.90 2.99
C VAL A 82 -6.33 4.88 2.68
N PHE A 83 -6.68 6.09 2.29
CA PHE A 83 -5.70 7.12 1.96
C PHE A 83 -5.51 8.07 3.14
N VAL A 84 -4.26 8.30 3.52
CA VAL A 84 -3.89 9.24 4.59
C VAL A 84 -3.05 10.35 3.99
N GLU A 85 -3.58 11.57 3.97
CA GLU A 85 -2.78 12.76 3.70
C GLU A 85 -1.85 13.01 4.89
N ARG A 86 -0.55 13.06 4.63
CA ARG A 86 0.41 13.54 5.61
C ARG A 86 0.26 15.06 5.73
N ARG A 87 -0.66 15.52 6.59
CA ARG A 87 -0.72 16.95 6.90
C ARG A 87 0.64 17.35 7.48
N PRO A 88 1.32 18.39 6.94
CA PRO A 88 2.57 18.84 7.50
C PRO A 88 2.30 19.24 8.95
N ARG A 89 2.84 18.45 9.88
CA ARG A 89 2.89 18.86 11.28
C ARG A 89 3.85 20.04 11.32
N LEU A 90 3.35 21.18 11.79
CA LEU A 90 4.11 22.36 12.18
C LEU A 90 4.60 23.25 11.01
N LYS A 91 3.71 24.11 10.51
CA LYS A 91 4.10 25.51 10.24
C LYS A 91 3.83 26.30 11.52
N ALA A 92 4.78 26.34 12.43
CA ALA A 92 4.78 27.30 13.52
C ALA A 92 6.22 27.57 13.97
N LEU A 93 6.60 28.85 13.86
CA LEU A 93 7.80 29.53 14.31
C LEU A 93 9.08 29.40 13.46
N ASP A 94 9.22 30.29 12.48
CA ASP A 94 10.10 31.48 12.58
C ASP A 94 9.46 32.64 11.79
#